data_AF-A0A5C7W5H4-F1
#
_entry.id   AF-A0A5C7W5H4-F1
#
_cell.length_a   1.000
_cell.length_b   1.000
_cell.length_c   1.000
_cell.angle_alpha   90.00
_cell.angle_beta   90.00
_cell.angle_gamma   90.00
#
_symmetry.space_group_name_H-M   'P 1'
#
loop_
_entity.id
_entity.type
_entity.pdbx_description
1 polymer ?
#
loop_
_entity_poly.entity_id
_entity_poly.type
_entity_poly.pdbx_seq_one_letter_code
_entity_poly.pdbx_strand_id
1 'polypeptide(L)'
;MTQAPEAPAEAAAARPTLLLVDGSSYLYRAFHAMPDLRADPGDPASQPTGAIRGMINMLGALRKDYPGAQYAACIFDAPGKTFRDDLYPYYKAHRAPMPDDLRSQIEPIHEAVRLLGWKVLAVPGVEADDVIGTLAQAGEAQGMDVIVSSGDKDLAQLVTPHVTIIDTMTGKRRDEAGVQAEFGVTASQMLDYQVLLGDAIDNVPGVDKVGPKTAAKWLNEHGSLDAIVANVDQIKGAAGDNLRRALDWLPKGRELLKIRTDCDLTEYVAGLPALDSVAVGAQQTGALADFYEKYGFKTLAKALQSGDAAKPARAKRASASDEPAIDLFTDPPPLSGEVTLDYEIILTWEAFDTWLAQINAAELTGIDTETTSLDEMRARIVGLSLSTARGRAAYIPLAHDGPDAAAQLPLDEVLARLKPWLEDASKNKLGQHVKYDQHVFANHGIRVAGYAHDTM
;
A
#
# COMPACT_ATOMS: atom_id res chain seq x y z
N MET A 1 22.38 -34.07 47.34
CA MET A 1 21.05 -33.90 46.73
C MET A 1 21.26 -33.21 45.41
N THR A 2 21.31 -34.02 44.36
CA THR A 2 21.55 -33.65 42.97
C THR A 2 20.31 -32.93 42.44
N GLN A 3 20.45 -31.70 41.97
CA GLN A 3 19.40 -31.01 41.22
C GLN A 3 19.14 -31.78 39.92
N ALA A 4 17.87 -32.13 39.70
CA ALA A 4 17.43 -32.71 38.45
C ALA A 4 17.53 -31.67 37.32
N PRO A 5 17.97 -32.05 36.12
CA PRO A 5 18.02 -31.13 34.99
C PRO A 5 16.59 -30.77 34.56
N GLU A 6 16.36 -29.46 34.42
CA GLU A 6 15.15 -28.88 33.85
C GLU A 6 14.96 -29.43 32.43
N ALA A 7 13.77 -29.95 32.14
CA ALA A 7 13.45 -30.49 30.82
C ALA A 7 13.58 -29.38 29.76
N PRO A 8 14.11 -29.69 28.56
CA PRO A 8 14.21 -28.70 27.50
C PRO A 8 12.81 -28.23 27.13
N ALA A 9 12.62 -26.90 27.09
CA ALA A 9 11.42 -26.28 26.56
C ALA A 9 11.13 -26.87 25.18
N GLU A 10 9.99 -27.55 25.06
CA GLU A 10 9.48 -28.12 23.83
C GLU A 10 9.42 -26.98 22.80
N ALA A 11 10.15 -27.11 21.69
CA ALA A 11 10.09 -26.12 20.62
C ALA A 11 8.63 -26.02 20.15
N ALA A 12 7.97 -24.91 20.45
CA ALA A 12 6.57 -24.70 20.09
C ALA A 12 6.39 -24.97 18.59
N ALA A 13 5.54 -25.94 18.26
CA ALA A 13 5.21 -26.24 16.86
C ALA A 13 4.70 -24.94 16.19
N ALA A 14 5.19 -24.64 14.99
CA ALA A 14 4.80 -23.45 14.26
C ALA A 14 3.28 -23.44 14.02
N ARG A 15 2.61 -22.36 14.41
CA ARG A 15 1.15 -22.20 14.23
C ARG A 15 0.83 -22.10 12.73
N PRO A 16 -0.29 -22.68 12.27
CA PRO A 16 -0.74 -22.48 10.89
C PRO A 16 -1.01 -21.01 10.59
N THR A 17 -0.75 -20.58 9.36
CA THR A 17 -1.02 -19.19 8.94
C THR A 17 -2.24 -19.12 8.02
N LEU A 18 -3.14 -18.18 8.34
CA LEU A 18 -4.29 -17.79 7.52
C LEU A 18 -4.03 -16.41 6.90
N LEU A 19 -4.05 -16.33 5.57
CA LEU A 19 -3.97 -15.07 4.83
C LEU A 19 -5.37 -14.60 4.41
N LEU A 20 -5.75 -13.40 4.82
CA LEU A 20 -7.00 -12.77 4.41
C LEU A 20 -6.68 -11.52 3.60
N VAL A 21 -7.02 -11.51 2.31
CA VAL A 21 -6.81 -10.34 1.44
C VAL A 21 -8.12 -9.59 1.32
N ASP A 22 -8.06 -8.30 1.58
CA ASP A 22 -9.11 -7.36 1.21
C ASP A 22 -9.01 -7.09 -0.30
N GLY A 23 -9.77 -7.88 -1.04
CA GLY A 23 -9.84 -7.86 -2.50
C GLY A 23 -10.45 -6.57 -3.03
N SER A 24 -11.43 -5.98 -2.33
CA SER A 24 -12.00 -4.67 -2.68
C SER A 24 -10.95 -3.56 -2.61
N SER A 25 -10.19 -3.50 -1.52
CA SER A 25 -9.11 -2.52 -1.36
C SER A 25 -8.01 -2.75 -2.40
N TYR A 26 -7.59 -4.00 -2.63
CA TYR A 26 -6.64 -4.34 -3.68
C TYR A 26 -7.13 -3.94 -5.08
N LEU A 27 -8.40 -4.17 -5.40
CA LEU A 27 -9.01 -3.82 -6.68
C LEU A 27 -8.87 -2.32 -6.96
N TYR A 28 -9.27 -1.46 -6.02
CA TYR A 28 -9.15 0.00 -6.17
C TYR A 28 -7.70 0.46 -6.23
N ARG A 29 -6.82 -0.12 -5.40
CA ARG A 29 -5.38 0.18 -5.42
C ARG A 29 -4.76 -0.14 -6.78
N ALA A 30 -5.04 -1.32 -7.31
CA ALA A 30 -4.54 -1.75 -8.60
C ALA A 30 -5.04 -0.83 -9.73
N PHE A 31 -6.30 -0.41 -9.68
CA PHE A 31 -6.87 0.48 -10.69
C PHE A 31 -6.22 1.86 -10.73
N HIS A 32 -5.89 2.44 -9.57
CA HIS A 32 -5.26 3.76 -9.50
C HIS A 32 -3.74 3.74 -9.66
N ALA A 33 -3.09 2.61 -9.33
CA ALA A 33 -1.64 2.47 -9.45
C ALA A 33 -1.20 2.04 -10.87
N MET A 34 -2.03 1.28 -11.58
CA MET A 34 -1.68 0.76 -12.90
C MET A 34 -2.05 1.76 -13.99
N PRO A 35 -1.24 1.90 -15.05
CA PRO A 35 -1.63 2.63 -16.25
C PRO A 35 -2.84 1.97 -16.91
N ASP A 36 -3.45 2.66 -17.87
CA ASP A 36 -4.56 2.11 -18.65
C ASP A 36 -4.08 0.99 -19.59
N LEU A 37 -3.92 -0.21 -19.02
CA LEU A 37 -3.57 -1.42 -19.74
C LEU A 37 -4.81 -2.07 -20.32
N ARG A 38 -4.72 -2.49 -21.57
CA ARG A 38 -5.81 -3.10 -22.35
C ARG A 38 -5.36 -4.45 -22.90
N ALA A 39 -6.30 -5.38 -23.06
CA ALA A 39 -6.00 -6.73 -23.54
C ALA A 39 -5.37 -6.71 -24.95
N ASP A 40 -5.82 -5.80 -25.81
CA ASP A 40 -5.12 -5.40 -27.03
C ASP A 40 -4.62 -3.95 -26.89
N PRO A 41 -3.29 -3.74 -26.72
CA PRO A 41 -2.73 -2.39 -26.59
C PRO A 41 -2.98 -1.48 -27.80
N GLY A 42 -3.29 -2.05 -28.97
CA GLY A 42 -3.62 -1.29 -30.18
C GLY A 42 -5.09 -0.88 -30.30
N ASP A 43 -5.97 -1.42 -29.45
CA ASP A 43 -7.40 -1.15 -29.46
C ASP A 43 -7.86 -0.55 -28.10
N PRO A 44 -8.09 0.78 -28.04
CA PRO A 44 -8.60 1.44 -26.84
C PRO A 44 -9.98 0.96 -26.38
N ALA A 45 -10.76 0.32 -27.25
CA ALA A 45 -12.05 -0.27 -26.90
C ALA A 45 -11.93 -1.69 -26.33
N SER A 46 -10.73 -2.28 -26.34
CA SER A 46 -10.52 -3.61 -25.79
C SER A 46 -10.60 -3.61 -24.26
N GLN A 47 -10.83 -4.79 -23.70
CA GLN A 47 -11.05 -4.99 -22.26
C GLN A 47 -9.91 -4.35 -21.44
N PRO A 48 -10.20 -3.51 -20.43
CA PRO A 48 -9.20 -3.03 -19.50
C PRO A 48 -8.68 -4.18 -18.64
N THR A 49 -7.39 -4.15 -18.34
CA THR A 49 -6.68 -5.25 -17.67
C THR A 49 -5.70 -4.78 -16.59
N GLY A 50 -5.58 -3.46 -16.39
CA GLY A 50 -4.68 -2.88 -15.39
C GLY A 50 -4.94 -3.41 -13.97
N ALA A 51 -6.20 -3.41 -13.53
CA ALA A 51 -6.56 -3.89 -12.20
C ALA A 51 -6.33 -5.40 -12.06
N ILE A 52 -6.62 -6.18 -13.12
CA ILE A 52 -6.35 -7.63 -13.15
C ILE A 52 -4.84 -7.88 -12.95
N ARG A 53 -4.00 -7.14 -13.69
CA ARG A 53 -2.55 -7.26 -13.61
C ARG A 53 -2.03 -6.89 -12.21
N GLY A 54 -2.49 -5.77 -11.66
CA GLY A 54 -2.11 -5.32 -10.32
C GLY A 54 -2.49 -6.35 -9.25
N MET A 55 -3.70 -6.93 -9.35
CA MET A 55 -4.13 -7.99 -8.43
C MET A 55 -3.20 -9.22 -8.47
N ILE A 56 -2.87 -9.71 -9.67
CA ILE A 56 -1.97 -10.86 -9.84
C ILE A 56 -0.60 -10.58 -9.22
N ASN A 57 -0.05 -9.39 -9.46
CA ASN A 57 1.25 -9.00 -8.92
C ASN A 57 1.25 -8.93 -7.40
N MET A 58 0.25 -8.26 -6.81
CA MET A 58 0.16 -8.11 -5.35
C MET A 58 -0.07 -9.45 -4.65
N LEU A 59 -0.93 -10.33 -5.19
CA LEU A 59 -1.10 -11.70 -4.66
C LEU A 59 0.15 -12.56 -4.80
N GLY A 60 0.88 -12.41 -5.91
CA GLY A 60 2.15 -13.09 -6.14
C GLY A 60 3.21 -12.67 -5.12
N ALA A 61 3.35 -11.37 -4.87
CA ALA A 61 4.23 -10.82 -3.84
C ALA A 61 3.85 -11.34 -2.45
N LEU A 62 2.57 -11.25 -2.09
CA LEU A 62 2.07 -11.72 -0.79
C LEU A 62 2.32 -13.22 -0.58
N ARG A 63 2.11 -14.06 -1.60
CA ARG A 63 2.42 -15.50 -1.53
C ARG A 63 3.92 -15.75 -1.34
N LYS A 64 4.79 -14.92 -1.91
CA LYS A 64 6.24 -15.04 -1.75
C LYS A 64 6.69 -14.63 -0.35
N ASP A 65 6.06 -13.63 0.24
CA ASP A 65 6.35 -13.17 1.60
C ASP A 65 5.86 -14.17 2.65
N TYR A 66 4.80 -14.92 2.34
CA TYR A 66 4.20 -15.93 3.22
C TYR A 66 4.09 -17.32 2.55
N PRO A 67 5.22 -17.96 2.20
CA PRO A 67 5.21 -19.22 1.45
C PRO A 67 4.70 -20.43 2.26
N GLY A 68 4.63 -20.30 3.59
CA GLY A 68 4.13 -21.33 4.51
C GLY A 68 2.64 -21.20 4.87
N ALA A 69 1.93 -20.24 4.27
CA ALA A 69 0.49 -20.07 4.50
C ALA A 69 -0.29 -21.31 4.04
N GLN A 70 -1.08 -21.87 4.96
CA GLN A 70 -1.87 -23.08 4.72
C GLN A 70 -3.30 -22.74 4.29
N TYR A 71 -3.78 -21.54 4.65
CA TYR A 71 -5.11 -21.05 4.33
C TYR A 71 -5.01 -19.66 3.69
N ALA A 72 -5.80 -19.42 2.64
CA ALA A 72 -5.87 -18.10 2.03
C ALA A 72 -7.23 -17.81 1.39
N ALA A 73 -7.80 -16.66 1.72
CA ALA A 73 -8.99 -16.12 1.08
C ALA A 73 -8.74 -14.70 0.56
N CYS A 74 -9.38 -14.38 -0.55
CA CYS A 74 -9.52 -13.02 -1.06
C CYS A 74 -11.01 -12.64 -0.98
N ILE A 75 -11.31 -11.58 -0.25
CA ILE A 75 -12.65 -11.18 0.13
C ILE A 75 -13.00 -9.89 -0.61
N PHE A 76 -14.14 -9.87 -1.29
CA PHE A 76 -14.65 -8.72 -2.03
C PHE A 76 -16.02 -8.32 -1.49
N ASP A 77 -16.35 -7.04 -1.62
CA ASP A 77 -17.70 -6.57 -1.39
C ASP A 77 -18.65 -7.17 -2.42
N ALA A 78 -19.77 -7.70 -1.95
CA ALA A 78 -20.85 -8.13 -2.82
C ALA A 78 -21.65 -6.92 -3.32
N PRO A 79 -22.21 -6.98 -4.54
CA PRO A 79 -23.12 -5.94 -5.00
C PRO A 79 -24.40 -5.93 -4.16
N GLY A 80 -24.88 -4.75 -3.80
CA GLY A 80 -26.15 -4.57 -3.11
C GLY A 80 -26.01 -3.73 -1.85
N LYS A 81 -27.08 -3.74 -1.05
CA LYS A 81 -27.10 -3.11 0.27
C LYS A 81 -26.51 -4.04 1.32
N THR A 82 -26.00 -3.44 2.38
CA THR A 82 -25.54 -4.10 3.59
C THR A 82 -26.44 -3.73 4.76
N PHE A 83 -26.25 -4.38 5.91
CA PHE A 83 -26.93 -3.98 7.14
C PHE A 83 -26.64 -2.52 7.56
N ARG A 84 -25.50 -1.95 7.12
CA ARG A 84 -25.13 -0.55 7.45
C ARG A 84 -26.04 0.45 6.76
N ASP A 85 -26.51 0.15 5.55
CA ASP A 85 -27.48 0.98 4.82
C ASP A 85 -28.81 1.09 5.58
N ASP A 86 -29.27 0.00 6.18
CA ASP A 86 -30.50 -0.04 6.97
C ASP A 86 -30.31 0.66 8.33
N LEU A 87 -29.13 0.51 8.95
CA LEU A 87 -28.79 1.17 10.21
C LEU A 87 -28.66 2.69 10.04
N TYR A 88 -28.00 3.15 8.98
CA TYR A 88 -27.76 4.56 8.71
C TYR A 88 -27.81 4.86 7.20
N PRO A 89 -28.96 5.34 6.68
CA PRO A 89 -29.18 5.56 5.24
C PRO A 89 -28.22 6.55 4.56
N TYR A 90 -27.48 7.34 5.33
CA TYR A 90 -26.50 8.30 4.83
C TYR A 90 -25.08 7.72 4.75
N TYR A 91 -24.85 6.50 5.24
CA TYR A 91 -23.57 5.80 5.18
C TYR A 91 -23.13 5.62 3.72
N LYS A 92 -21.90 6.04 3.39
CA LYS A 92 -21.31 5.98 2.05
C LYS A 92 -22.17 6.63 0.94
N ALA A 93 -23.18 7.43 1.28
CA ALA A 93 -24.17 7.97 0.34
C ALA A 93 -23.58 8.94 -0.69
N HIS A 94 -22.37 9.46 -0.44
CA HIS A 94 -21.65 10.36 -1.34
C HIS A 94 -20.49 9.67 -2.08
N ARG A 95 -20.27 8.37 -1.90
CA ARG A 95 -19.24 7.65 -2.65
C ARG A 95 -19.62 7.62 -4.14
N ALA A 96 -18.68 8.01 -4.99
CA ALA A 96 -18.86 7.94 -6.43
C ALA A 96 -19.10 6.48 -6.87
N PRO A 97 -19.92 6.24 -7.90
CA PRO A 97 -20.07 4.90 -8.45
C PRO A 97 -18.72 4.40 -8.97
N MET A 98 -18.50 3.10 -8.83
CA MET A 98 -17.30 2.47 -9.38
C MET A 98 -17.20 2.71 -10.90
N PRO A 99 -16.02 3.17 -11.41
CA PRO A 99 -15.79 3.36 -12.83
C PRO A 99 -16.08 2.09 -13.64
N ASP A 100 -16.66 2.23 -14.83
CA ASP A 100 -17.07 1.07 -15.64
C ASP A 100 -15.89 0.19 -16.05
N ASP A 101 -14.74 0.80 -16.36
CA ASP A 101 -13.50 0.07 -16.64
C ASP A 101 -13.06 -0.80 -15.46
N LEU A 102 -13.21 -0.30 -14.22
CA LEU A 102 -12.90 -1.09 -13.02
C LEU A 102 -13.94 -2.18 -12.79
N ARG A 103 -15.23 -1.83 -12.91
CA ARG A 103 -16.36 -2.75 -12.73
C ARG A 103 -16.24 -3.95 -13.68
N SER A 104 -15.83 -3.71 -14.93
CA SER A 104 -15.67 -4.76 -15.94
C SER A 104 -14.55 -5.77 -15.61
N GLN A 105 -13.64 -5.42 -14.70
CA GLN A 105 -12.51 -6.26 -14.30
C GLN A 105 -12.77 -7.11 -13.05
N ILE A 106 -13.87 -6.90 -12.32
CA ILE A 106 -14.17 -7.63 -11.08
C ILE A 106 -14.28 -9.13 -11.30
N GLU A 107 -15.12 -9.58 -12.24
CA GLU A 107 -15.27 -11.02 -12.49
C GLU A 107 -13.95 -11.63 -12.98
N PRO A 108 -13.26 -11.07 -13.99
CA PRO A 108 -11.94 -11.55 -14.39
C PRO A 108 -10.94 -11.66 -13.23
N ILE A 109 -10.99 -10.73 -12.27
CA ILE A 109 -10.18 -10.79 -11.05
C ILE A 109 -10.58 -11.98 -10.18
N HIS A 110 -11.87 -12.21 -9.95
CA HIS A 110 -12.35 -13.39 -9.22
C HIS A 110 -11.89 -14.69 -9.91
N GLU A 111 -11.96 -14.76 -11.24
CA GLU A 111 -11.43 -15.88 -12.02
C GLU A 111 -9.93 -16.07 -11.79
N ALA A 112 -9.12 -15.01 -11.93
CA ALA A 112 -7.68 -15.05 -11.70
C ALA A 112 -7.32 -15.53 -10.29
N VAL A 113 -8.00 -15.02 -9.26
CA VAL A 113 -7.77 -15.39 -7.86
C VAL A 113 -8.05 -16.88 -7.62
N ARG A 114 -9.15 -17.42 -8.18
CA ARG A 114 -9.46 -18.86 -8.10
C ARG A 114 -8.39 -19.70 -8.81
N LEU A 115 -7.95 -19.27 -9.99
CA LEU A 115 -6.90 -19.96 -10.76
C LEU A 115 -5.53 -19.93 -10.05
N LEU A 116 -5.26 -18.88 -9.28
CA LEU A 116 -4.09 -18.79 -8.40
C LEU A 116 -4.17 -19.73 -7.19
N GLY A 117 -5.30 -20.39 -6.96
CA GLY A 117 -5.52 -21.34 -5.87
C GLY A 117 -6.02 -20.70 -4.56
N TRP A 118 -6.59 -19.51 -4.62
CA TRP A 118 -7.15 -18.82 -3.45
C TRP A 118 -8.67 -18.97 -3.42
N LYS A 119 -9.24 -19.05 -2.22
CA LYS A 119 -10.70 -18.96 -2.05
C LYS A 119 -11.16 -17.53 -2.34
N VAL A 120 -12.17 -17.37 -3.18
CA VAL A 120 -12.84 -16.07 -3.40
C VAL A 120 -14.13 -16.04 -2.59
N LEU A 121 -14.35 -14.96 -1.84
CA LEU A 121 -15.57 -14.73 -1.07
C LEU A 121 -16.16 -13.37 -1.44
N ALA A 122 -17.46 -13.34 -1.70
CA ALA A 122 -18.25 -12.12 -1.86
C ALA A 122 -19.64 -12.42 -1.30
N VAL A 123 -19.92 -11.93 -0.09
CA VAL A 123 -21.09 -12.33 0.71
C VAL A 123 -22.10 -11.17 0.74
N PRO A 124 -23.31 -11.33 0.18
CA PRO A 124 -24.33 -10.28 0.19
C PRO A 124 -24.78 -9.92 1.61
N GLY A 125 -25.15 -8.65 1.80
CA GLY A 125 -25.72 -8.15 3.05
C GLY A 125 -24.69 -7.72 4.12
N VAL A 126 -23.41 -7.97 3.88
CA VAL A 126 -22.29 -7.55 4.75
C VAL A 126 -21.15 -6.97 3.90
N GLU A 127 -20.21 -6.25 4.52
CA GLU A 127 -19.02 -5.74 3.84
C GLU A 127 -17.88 -6.76 3.89
N ALA A 128 -16.89 -6.62 3.01
CA ALA A 128 -15.69 -7.46 3.00
C ALA A 128 -15.00 -7.49 4.38
N ASP A 129 -14.98 -6.36 5.07
CA ASP A 129 -14.38 -6.21 6.40
C ASP A 129 -15.02 -7.12 7.45
N ASP A 130 -16.35 -7.32 7.38
CA ASP A 130 -17.08 -8.18 8.32
C ASP A 130 -16.81 -9.67 8.06
N VAL A 131 -16.65 -10.04 6.79
CA VAL A 131 -16.24 -11.41 6.41
C VAL A 131 -14.80 -11.65 6.88
N ILE A 132 -13.90 -10.67 6.71
CA ILE A 132 -12.52 -10.72 7.21
C ILE A 132 -12.52 -10.86 8.74
N GLY A 133 -13.29 -10.03 9.46
CA GLY A 133 -13.40 -10.09 10.92
C GLY A 133 -13.88 -11.45 11.42
N THR A 134 -14.87 -12.03 10.75
CA THR A 134 -15.43 -13.35 11.07
C THR A 134 -14.40 -14.46 10.85
N LEU A 135 -13.67 -14.43 9.73
CA LEU A 135 -12.63 -15.43 9.43
C LEU A 135 -11.40 -15.27 10.32
N ALA A 136 -11.02 -14.03 10.67
CA ALA A 136 -9.92 -13.75 11.57
C ALA A 136 -10.20 -14.31 12.97
N GLN A 137 -11.40 -14.05 13.51
CA GLN A 137 -11.81 -14.62 14.79
C GLN A 137 -11.86 -16.15 14.75
N ALA A 138 -12.39 -16.74 13.67
CA ALA A 138 -12.43 -18.20 13.52
C ALA A 138 -11.02 -18.82 13.45
N GLY A 139 -10.10 -18.19 12.71
CA GLY A 139 -8.71 -18.65 12.57
C GLY A 139 -7.93 -18.55 13.88
N GLU A 140 -8.02 -17.41 14.57
CA GLU A 140 -7.39 -17.21 15.88
C GLU A 140 -7.90 -18.23 16.91
N ALA A 141 -9.22 -18.46 16.97
CA ALA A 141 -9.83 -19.44 17.87
C ALA A 141 -9.36 -20.88 17.61
N GLN A 142 -8.86 -21.16 16.40
CA GLN A 142 -8.26 -22.45 16.01
C GLN A 142 -6.74 -22.49 16.19
N GLY A 143 -6.15 -21.48 16.83
CA GLY A 143 -4.71 -21.44 17.09
C GLY A 143 -3.88 -21.08 15.87
N MET A 144 -4.46 -20.40 14.88
CA MET A 144 -3.72 -19.89 13.71
C MET A 144 -3.12 -18.52 14.01
N ASP A 145 -2.09 -18.15 13.25
CA ASP A 145 -1.69 -16.75 13.09
C ASP A 145 -2.37 -16.20 11.83
N VAL A 146 -3.08 -15.08 11.98
CA VAL A 146 -3.88 -14.46 10.93
C VAL A 146 -3.18 -13.21 10.43
N ILE A 147 -2.96 -13.14 9.13
CA ILE A 147 -2.43 -11.97 8.45
C ILE A 147 -3.50 -11.42 7.53
N VAL A 148 -4.00 -10.23 7.85
CA VAL A 148 -4.93 -9.49 7.01
C VAL A 148 -4.14 -8.51 6.15
N SER A 149 -4.22 -8.65 4.83
CA SER A 149 -3.59 -7.74 3.90
C SER A 149 -4.60 -6.72 3.40
N SER A 150 -4.58 -5.54 4.02
CA SER A 150 -5.32 -4.34 3.62
C SER A 150 -4.59 -3.12 4.17
N GLY A 151 -4.71 -1.97 3.51
CA GLY A 151 -4.31 -0.72 4.17
C GLY A 151 -5.47 0.08 4.72
N ASP A 152 -6.69 -0.46 4.70
CA ASP A 152 -7.75 0.12 5.50
C ASP A 152 -7.34 0.12 6.98
N LYS A 153 -7.37 1.30 7.58
CA LYS A 153 -7.05 1.48 9.00
C LYS A 153 -8.18 0.96 9.89
N ASP A 154 -9.38 0.81 9.36
CA ASP A 154 -10.55 0.47 10.16
C ASP A 154 -10.51 -0.98 10.66
N LEU A 155 -9.84 -1.85 9.89
CA LEU A 155 -9.48 -3.22 10.25
C LEU A 155 -8.53 -3.32 11.45
N ALA A 156 -7.87 -2.23 11.87
CA ALA A 156 -6.99 -2.24 13.03
C ALA A 156 -7.72 -2.58 14.35
N GLN A 157 -9.05 -2.46 14.39
CA GLN A 157 -9.87 -2.93 15.52
C GLN A 157 -9.88 -4.46 15.70
N LEU A 158 -9.44 -5.21 14.68
CA LEU A 158 -9.33 -6.67 14.73
C LEU A 158 -7.97 -7.16 15.25
N VAL A 159 -7.01 -6.26 15.47
CA VAL A 159 -5.64 -6.64 15.85
C VAL A 159 -5.62 -7.27 17.25
N THR A 160 -4.94 -8.40 17.35
CA THR A 160 -4.67 -9.15 18.58
C THR A 160 -3.20 -9.64 18.55
N PRO A 161 -2.72 -10.36 19.57
CA PRO A 161 -1.41 -11.02 19.49
C PRO A 161 -1.26 -12.00 18.31
N HIS A 162 -2.37 -12.50 17.75
CA HIS A 162 -2.40 -13.47 16.65
C HIS A 162 -3.03 -12.93 15.35
N VAL A 163 -3.58 -11.72 15.36
CA VAL A 163 -4.15 -11.07 14.16
C VAL A 163 -3.34 -9.82 13.85
N THR A 164 -2.69 -9.78 12.69
CA THR A 164 -1.90 -8.63 12.22
C THR A 164 -2.48 -8.08 10.93
N ILE A 165 -2.58 -6.75 10.80
CA ILE A 165 -2.89 -6.10 9.52
C ILE A 165 -1.59 -5.65 8.85
N ILE A 166 -1.42 -5.94 7.57
CA ILE A 166 -0.29 -5.48 6.76
C ILE A 166 -0.77 -4.67 5.56
N ASP A 167 -0.05 -3.60 5.26
CA ASP A 167 -0.19 -2.88 4.01
C ASP A 167 1.05 -3.16 3.15
N THR A 168 0.89 -4.03 2.16
CA THR A 168 1.96 -4.47 1.26
C THR A 168 2.52 -3.34 0.38
N MET A 169 1.79 -2.23 0.24
CA MET A 169 2.25 -1.07 -0.56
C MET A 169 3.15 -0.14 0.23
N THR A 170 2.84 0.10 1.51
CA THR A 170 3.62 1.01 2.37
C THR A 170 4.60 0.28 3.27
N GLY A 171 4.55 -1.06 3.30
CA GLY A 171 5.32 -1.90 4.22
C GLY A 171 4.85 -1.77 5.68
N LYS A 172 3.75 -1.04 5.94
CA LYS A 172 3.24 -0.85 7.29
C LYS A 172 2.73 -2.18 7.84
N ARG A 173 3.15 -2.49 9.07
CA ARG A 173 2.67 -3.62 9.86
C ARG A 173 1.97 -3.10 11.10
N ARG A 174 0.68 -3.40 11.22
CA ARG A 174 -0.18 -3.07 12.36
C ARG A 174 -0.42 -4.35 13.16
N ASP A 175 0.59 -4.69 13.97
CA ASP A 175 0.40 -5.51 15.17
C ASP A 175 0.04 -4.60 16.35
N GLU A 176 -0.07 -5.14 17.57
CA GLU A 176 -0.44 -4.33 18.75
C GLU A 176 0.48 -3.11 18.95
N ALA A 177 1.79 -3.29 18.72
CA ALA A 177 2.77 -2.22 18.87
C ALA A 177 2.66 -1.19 17.73
N GLY A 178 2.45 -1.65 16.50
CA GLY A 178 2.26 -0.82 15.32
C GLY A 178 0.99 0.02 15.40
N VAL A 179 -0.12 -0.55 15.91
CA VAL A 179 -1.36 0.19 16.18
C VAL A 179 -1.13 1.30 17.20
N GLN A 180 -0.49 0.97 18.33
CA GLN A 180 -0.16 1.97 19.35
C GLN A 180 0.76 3.08 18.82
N ALA A 181 1.75 2.73 18.00
CA ALA A 181 2.68 3.69 17.41
C ALA A 181 2.02 4.61 16.38
N GLU A 182 1.14 4.08 15.52
CA GLU A 182 0.49 4.85 14.45
C GLU A 182 -0.68 5.70 14.98
N PHE A 183 -1.51 5.17 15.87
CA PHE A 183 -2.76 5.82 16.29
C PHE A 183 -2.72 6.38 17.72
N GLY A 184 -1.72 6.01 18.53
CA GLY A 184 -1.61 6.45 19.92
C GLY A 184 -2.63 5.78 20.86
N VAL A 185 -3.32 4.74 20.41
CA VAL A 185 -4.29 3.94 21.17
C VAL A 185 -4.05 2.45 20.92
N THR A 186 -4.55 1.60 21.81
CA THR A 186 -4.46 0.13 21.63
C THR A 186 -5.48 -0.36 20.60
N ALA A 187 -5.27 -1.56 20.04
CA ALA A 187 -6.21 -2.20 19.11
C ALA A 187 -7.64 -2.29 19.68
N SER A 188 -7.77 -2.65 20.96
CA SER A 188 -9.06 -2.72 21.67
C SER A 188 -9.81 -1.38 21.76
N GLN A 189 -9.09 -0.26 21.61
CA GLN A 189 -9.65 1.09 21.62
C GLN A 189 -9.90 1.66 20.22
N MET A 190 -9.52 0.96 19.15
CA MET A 190 -9.59 1.49 17.78
C MET A 190 -11.02 1.80 17.35
N LEU A 191 -12.00 0.96 17.71
CA LEU A 191 -13.41 1.24 17.41
C LEU A 191 -13.87 2.54 18.09
N ASP A 192 -13.63 2.69 19.38
CA ASP A 192 -13.99 3.90 20.12
C ASP A 192 -13.26 5.15 19.57
N TYR A 193 -12.00 4.98 19.16
CA TYR A 193 -11.21 6.02 18.51
C TYR A 193 -11.83 6.45 17.18
N GLN A 194 -12.21 5.51 16.31
CA GLN A 194 -12.87 5.79 15.03
C GLN A 194 -14.22 6.47 15.24
N VAL A 195 -15.02 6.03 16.22
CA VAL A 195 -16.32 6.64 16.55
C VAL A 195 -16.17 8.10 16.99
N LEU A 196 -15.14 8.42 17.77
CA LEU A 196 -14.87 9.80 18.18
C LEU A 196 -14.48 10.71 17.02
N LEU A 197 -13.75 10.18 16.03
CA LEU A 197 -13.31 10.95 14.86
C LEU A 197 -14.39 11.07 13.79
N GLY A 198 -15.20 10.01 13.63
CA GLY A 198 -16.02 9.80 12.45
C GLY A 198 -15.18 9.57 11.19
N ASP A 199 -15.86 9.48 10.06
CA ASP A 199 -15.24 9.42 8.74
C ASP A 199 -16.06 10.24 7.74
N ALA A 200 -15.47 11.32 7.24
CA ALA A 200 -16.11 12.17 6.25
C ALA A 200 -16.27 11.48 4.89
N ILE A 201 -15.38 10.55 4.52
CA ILE A 201 -15.44 9.81 3.25
C ILE A 201 -16.68 8.91 3.24
N ASP A 202 -16.94 8.25 4.36
CA ASP A 202 -18.08 7.35 4.55
C ASP A 202 -19.32 8.04 5.12
N ASN A 203 -19.26 9.37 5.23
CA ASN A 203 -20.32 10.21 5.76
C ASN A 203 -20.76 9.78 7.17
N VAL A 204 -19.82 9.27 7.97
CA VAL A 204 -19.99 8.87 9.36
C VAL A 204 -19.68 10.07 10.26
N PRO A 205 -20.67 10.62 10.99
CA PRO A 205 -20.40 11.67 11.97
C PRO A 205 -19.43 11.22 13.06
N GLY A 206 -18.60 12.15 13.52
CA GLY A 206 -17.80 12.03 14.73
C GLY A 206 -18.11 13.14 15.71
N VAL A 207 -17.27 13.31 16.72
CA VAL A 207 -17.35 14.47 17.61
C VAL A 207 -16.71 15.67 16.90
N ASP A 208 -17.51 16.70 16.67
CA ASP A 208 -17.07 17.93 15.98
C ASP A 208 -15.77 18.48 16.59
N LYS A 209 -14.78 18.81 15.75
CA LYS A 209 -13.45 19.33 16.13
C LYS A 209 -12.64 18.45 17.09
N VAL A 210 -12.98 17.17 17.24
CA VAL A 210 -12.13 16.18 17.94
C VAL A 210 -11.30 15.47 16.89
N GLY A 211 -10.00 15.77 16.88
CA GLY A 211 -9.03 15.12 16.01
C GLY A 211 -8.27 13.96 16.69
N PRO A 212 -7.41 13.25 15.93
CA PRO A 212 -6.64 12.09 16.39
C PRO A 212 -6.02 12.23 17.77
N LYS A 213 -5.28 13.32 18.01
CA LYS A 213 -4.58 13.56 19.28
C LYS A 213 -5.53 13.70 20.47
N THR A 214 -6.67 14.35 20.28
CA THR A 214 -7.66 14.56 21.34
C THR A 214 -8.38 13.25 21.65
N ALA A 215 -8.79 12.50 20.63
CA ALA A 215 -9.43 11.20 20.81
C ALA A 215 -8.51 10.21 21.53
N ALA A 216 -7.25 10.10 21.08
CA ALA A 216 -6.25 9.24 21.72
C ALA A 216 -5.99 9.65 23.17
N LYS A 217 -5.85 10.95 23.44
CA LYS A 217 -5.70 11.46 24.81
C LYS A 217 -6.86 11.03 25.71
N TRP A 218 -8.11 11.25 25.28
CA TRP A 218 -9.27 10.87 26.09
C TRP A 218 -9.35 9.37 26.33
N LEU A 219 -9.07 8.54 25.32
CA LEU A 219 -9.09 7.09 25.48
C LEU A 219 -7.98 6.58 26.39
N ASN A 220 -6.79 7.18 26.34
CA ASN A 220 -5.70 6.84 27.26
C ASN A 220 -5.98 7.29 28.70
N GLU A 221 -6.65 8.43 28.89
CA GLU A 221 -7.00 8.95 30.21
C GLU A 221 -8.18 8.21 30.86
N HIS A 222 -9.20 7.86 30.07
CA HIS A 222 -10.45 7.27 30.58
C HIS A 222 -10.62 5.78 30.28
N GLY A 223 -9.79 5.20 29.42
CA GLY A 223 -9.79 3.79 29.05
C GLY A 223 -10.75 3.42 27.91
N SER A 224 -11.99 3.91 27.94
CA SER A 224 -13.04 3.57 26.96
C SER A 224 -13.97 4.74 26.67
N LEU A 225 -14.70 4.69 25.56
CA LEU A 225 -15.73 5.69 25.24
C LEU A 225 -16.88 5.68 26.24
N ASP A 226 -17.22 4.53 26.84
CA ASP A 226 -18.24 4.48 27.90
C ASP A 226 -17.79 5.26 29.15
N ALA A 227 -16.51 5.13 29.53
CA ALA A 227 -15.93 5.90 30.61
C ALA A 227 -15.82 7.40 30.27
N ILE A 228 -15.54 7.75 29.02
CA ILE A 228 -15.56 9.14 28.53
C ILE A 228 -16.96 9.73 28.67
N VAL A 229 -18.00 9.01 28.23
CA VAL A 229 -19.40 9.43 28.31
C VAL A 229 -19.84 9.55 29.77
N ALA A 230 -19.49 8.60 30.64
CA ALA A 230 -19.81 8.67 32.06
C ALA A 230 -19.15 9.86 32.78
N ASN A 231 -18.05 10.39 32.25
CA ASN A 231 -17.31 11.53 32.80
C ASN A 231 -17.44 12.80 31.93
N VAL A 232 -18.44 12.87 31.05
CA VAL A 232 -18.57 13.95 30.06
C VAL A 232 -18.58 15.34 30.68
N ASP A 233 -19.16 15.50 31.88
CA ASP A 233 -19.23 16.79 32.60
C ASP A 233 -17.86 17.30 33.08
N GLN A 234 -16.88 16.39 33.22
CA GLN A 234 -15.51 16.75 33.61
C GLN A 234 -14.70 17.25 32.42
N ILE A 235 -15.12 16.94 31.19
CA ILE A 235 -14.49 17.40 29.96
C ILE A 235 -14.99 18.81 29.65
N LYS A 236 -14.14 19.80 29.93
CA LYS A 236 -14.46 21.23 29.81
C LYS A 236 -14.06 21.81 28.45
N GLY A 237 -14.61 22.98 28.15
CA GLY A 237 -14.32 23.75 26.95
C GLY A 237 -15.03 23.22 25.70
N ALA A 238 -14.70 23.80 24.55
CA ALA A 238 -15.42 23.57 23.30
C ALA A 238 -15.46 22.08 22.88
N ALA A 239 -14.38 21.33 23.11
CA ALA A 239 -14.35 19.90 22.81
C ALA A 239 -15.33 19.08 23.68
N GLY A 240 -15.47 19.44 24.95
CA GLY A 240 -16.48 18.83 25.84
C GLY A 240 -17.90 19.18 25.42
N ASP A 241 -18.14 20.43 25.00
CA ASP A 241 -19.46 20.85 24.49
C ASP A 241 -19.83 20.09 23.22
N ASN A 242 -18.85 19.85 22.33
CA ASN A 242 -19.03 19.06 21.13
C ASN A 242 -19.32 17.59 21.45
N LEU A 243 -18.62 17.01 22.43
CA LEU A 243 -18.88 15.66 22.91
C LEU A 243 -20.30 15.53 23.46
N ARG A 244 -20.77 16.50 24.28
CA ARG A 244 -22.15 16.56 24.78
C ARG A 244 -23.19 16.59 23.65
N ARG A 245 -22.92 17.32 22.56
CA ARG A 245 -23.80 17.36 21.38
C ARG A 245 -23.82 16.05 20.59
N ALA A 246 -22.77 15.23 20.69
CA ALA A 246 -22.65 13.97 19.96
C ALA A 246 -23.14 12.75 20.74
N LEU A 247 -23.51 12.87 22.02
CA LEU A 247 -23.83 11.74 22.90
C LEU A 247 -24.87 10.77 22.32
N ASP A 248 -25.94 11.29 21.71
CA ASP A 248 -26.99 10.47 21.11
C ASP A 248 -26.51 9.68 19.88
N TRP A 249 -25.48 10.19 19.19
CA TRP A 249 -24.91 9.56 18.01
C TRP A 249 -23.92 8.44 18.36
N LEU A 250 -23.13 8.60 19.43
CA LEU A 250 -22.00 7.70 19.74
C LEU A 250 -22.38 6.20 19.79
N PRO A 251 -23.49 5.76 20.41
CA PRO A 251 -23.88 4.35 20.40
C PRO A 251 -24.17 3.83 18.99
N LYS A 252 -24.84 4.65 18.16
CA LYS A 252 -25.14 4.30 16.77
C LYS A 252 -23.89 4.28 15.90
N GLY A 253 -22.99 5.25 16.10
CA GLY A 253 -21.68 5.27 15.44
C GLY A 253 -20.85 4.03 15.76
N ARG A 254 -20.87 3.58 17.02
CA ARG A 254 -20.20 2.34 17.43
C ARG A 254 -20.80 1.11 16.76
N GLU A 255 -22.12 1.00 16.68
CA GLU A 255 -22.77 -0.11 15.96
C GLU A 255 -22.44 -0.09 14.46
N LEU A 256 -22.41 1.09 13.86
CA LEU A 256 -22.13 1.28 12.43
C LEU A 256 -20.68 0.94 12.06
N LEU A 257 -19.70 1.40 12.85
CA LEU A 257 -18.27 1.24 12.57
C LEU A 257 -17.69 -0.09 13.07
N LYS A 258 -18.42 -0.80 13.93
CA LYS A 258 -17.97 -2.10 14.43
C LYS A 258 -17.92 -3.09 13.27
N ILE A 259 -16.77 -3.73 13.10
CA ILE A 259 -16.63 -4.87 12.22
C ILE A 259 -17.26 -6.08 12.89
N ARG A 260 -18.20 -6.74 12.21
CA ARG A 260 -18.81 -7.97 12.72
C ARG A 260 -17.83 -9.12 12.60
N THR A 261 -17.83 -9.99 13.61
CA THR A 261 -16.97 -11.19 13.66
C THR A 261 -17.80 -12.47 13.71
N ASP A 262 -19.10 -12.36 13.53
CA ASP A 262 -20.10 -13.41 13.69
C ASP A 262 -21.06 -13.49 12.48
N CYS A 263 -20.59 -13.14 11.28
CA CYS A 263 -21.40 -13.25 10.07
C CYS A 263 -21.74 -14.72 9.75
N ASP A 264 -22.94 -14.97 9.26
CA ASP A 264 -23.29 -16.30 8.74
C ASP A 264 -22.60 -16.53 7.39
N LEU A 265 -21.51 -17.29 7.41
CA LEU A 265 -20.75 -17.66 6.21
C LEU A 265 -20.98 -19.13 5.80
N THR A 266 -21.99 -19.80 6.35
CA THR A 266 -22.16 -21.27 6.21
C THR A 266 -22.30 -21.71 4.75
N GLU A 267 -22.94 -20.90 3.89
CA GLU A 267 -23.09 -21.19 2.46
C GLU A 267 -21.80 -20.94 1.65
N TYR A 268 -20.87 -20.17 2.19
CA TYR A 268 -19.66 -19.70 1.49
C TYR A 268 -18.39 -20.44 1.94
N VAL A 269 -18.35 -20.82 3.21
CA VAL A 269 -17.26 -21.52 3.90
C VAL A 269 -17.82 -22.81 4.49
N ALA A 270 -17.68 -23.88 3.73
CA ALA A 270 -18.16 -25.20 4.14
C ALA A 270 -17.44 -25.66 5.41
N GLY A 271 -18.22 -26.05 6.44
CA GLY A 271 -17.70 -26.59 7.69
C GLY A 271 -17.34 -25.56 8.76
N LEU A 272 -17.70 -24.28 8.58
CA LEU A 272 -17.45 -23.22 9.58
C LEU A 272 -17.88 -23.67 11.00
N PRO A 273 -17.05 -23.48 12.04
CA PRO A 273 -15.82 -22.67 12.09
C PRO A 273 -14.58 -23.30 11.46
N ALA A 274 -14.58 -24.59 11.08
CA ALA A 274 -13.42 -25.19 10.43
C ALA A 274 -13.10 -24.49 9.11
N LEU A 275 -11.81 -24.17 8.90
CA LEU A 275 -11.34 -23.39 7.75
C LEU A 275 -10.74 -24.24 6.63
N ASP A 276 -10.94 -25.57 6.66
CA ASP A 276 -10.42 -26.50 5.64
C ASP A 276 -10.84 -26.12 4.22
N SER A 277 -12.04 -25.56 4.05
CA SER A 277 -12.55 -25.09 2.75
C SER A 277 -11.92 -23.79 2.24
N VAL A 278 -11.04 -23.19 3.03
CA VAL A 278 -10.21 -22.00 2.73
C VAL A 278 -8.73 -22.37 2.60
N ALA A 279 -8.39 -23.67 2.66
CA ALA A 279 -7.03 -24.14 2.44
C ALA A 279 -6.50 -23.67 1.06
N VAL A 280 -5.22 -23.29 1.02
CA VAL A 280 -4.56 -22.85 -0.21
C VAL A 280 -4.54 -24.00 -1.21
N GLY A 281 -5.11 -23.76 -2.39
CA GLY A 281 -5.06 -24.68 -3.52
C GLY A 281 -3.78 -24.53 -4.34
N ALA A 282 -3.47 -25.56 -5.14
CA ALA A 282 -2.44 -25.45 -6.17
C ALA A 282 -2.87 -24.45 -7.26
N GLN A 283 -1.89 -23.76 -7.85
CA GLN A 283 -2.14 -22.94 -9.04
C GLN A 283 -2.59 -23.82 -10.21
N GLN A 284 -3.65 -23.42 -10.89
CA GLN A 284 -4.18 -24.10 -12.07
C GLN A 284 -3.42 -23.64 -13.31
N THR A 285 -2.13 -24.01 -13.41
CA THR A 285 -1.18 -23.43 -14.38
C THR A 285 -1.64 -23.46 -15.84
N GLY A 286 -2.33 -24.53 -16.27
CA GLY A 286 -2.89 -24.62 -17.62
C GLY A 286 -3.99 -23.58 -17.87
N ALA A 287 -5.05 -23.60 -17.06
CA ALA A 287 -6.16 -22.65 -17.18
C ALA A 287 -5.71 -21.20 -16.91
N LEU A 288 -4.71 -21.00 -16.06
CA LEU A 288 -4.10 -19.69 -15.80
C LEU A 288 -3.31 -19.18 -17.01
N ALA A 289 -2.67 -20.07 -17.79
CA ALA A 289 -2.04 -19.68 -19.05
C ALA A 289 -3.08 -19.24 -20.09
N ASP A 290 -4.19 -19.99 -20.24
CA ASP A 290 -5.29 -19.64 -21.13
C ASP A 290 -5.92 -18.29 -20.73
N PHE A 291 -6.12 -18.07 -19.43
CA PHE A 291 -6.59 -16.80 -18.88
C PHE A 291 -5.62 -15.65 -19.22
N TYR A 292 -4.32 -15.86 -19.03
CA TYR A 292 -3.31 -14.86 -19.39
C TYR A 292 -3.27 -14.55 -20.89
N GLU A 293 -3.46 -15.53 -21.77
CA GLU A 293 -3.59 -15.27 -23.20
C GLU A 293 -4.82 -14.42 -23.53
N LYS A 294 -5.99 -14.79 -22.96
CA LYS A 294 -7.27 -14.08 -23.14
C LYS A 294 -7.18 -12.60 -22.77
N TYR A 295 -6.49 -12.26 -21.69
CA TYR A 295 -6.34 -10.88 -21.21
C TYR A 295 -5.03 -10.19 -21.66
N GLY A 296 -4.35 -10.73 -22.69
CA GLY A 296 -3.19 -10.06 -23.29
C GLY A 296 -1.88 -10.17 -22.49
N PHE A 297 -1.83 -10.99 -21.44
CA PHE A 297 -0.67 -11.19 -20.56
C PHE A 297 0.32 -12.22 -21.12
N LYS A 298 0.71 -12.06 -22.38
CA LYS A 298 1.50 -13.04 -23.16
C LYS A 298 2.77 -13.51 -22.47
N THR A 299 3.51 -12.62 -21.80
CA THR A 299 4.74 -12.97 -21.07
C THR A 299 4.46 -13.90 -19.88
N LEU A 300 3.38 -13.67 -19.14
CA LEU A 300 2.99 -14.55 -18.02
C LEU A 300 2.50 -15.91 -18.52
N ALA A 301 1.73 -15.93 -19.62
CA ALA A 301 1.28 -17.18 -20.25
C ALA A 301 2.49 -18.06 -20.65
N LYS A 302 3.48 -17.44 -21.31
CA LYS A 302 4.70 -18.12 -21.76
C LYS A 302 5.53 -18.68 -20.61
N ALA A 303 5.61 -17.95 -19.49
CA ALA A 303 6.29 -18.41 -18.28
C ALA A 303 5.65 -19.67 -17.69
N LEU A 304 4.31 -19.74 -17.65
CA LEU A 304 3.59 -20.91 -17.13
C LEU A 304 3.73 -22.15 -18.04
N GLN A 305 3.69 -21.96 -19.37
CA GLN A 305 3.77 -23.05 -20.34
C GLN A 305 5.15 -23.70 -20.42
N SER A 306 6.21 -22.97 -20.07
CA SER A 306 7.59 -23.49 -20.13
C SER A 306 7.99 -24.32 -18.90
N GLY A 307 7.07 -24.50 -17.93
CA GLY A 307 7.35 -25.23 -16.69
C GLY A 307 8.35 -24.53 -15.75
N ASP A 308 8.83 -23.35 -16.14
CA ASP A 308 9.55 -22.44 -15.28
C ASP A 308 8.50 -21.74 -14.40
N ALA A 309 8.22 -22.32 -13.24
CA ALA A 309 7.64 -21.56 -12.13
C ALA A 309 8.61 -20.41 -11.81
N ALA A 310 8.40 -19.25 -12.46
CA ALA A 310 9.18 -18.03 -12.43
C ALA A 310 10.55 -18.14 -11.74
N LYS A 311 11.49 -18.87 -12.37
CA LYS A 311 12.87 -18.40 -12.43
C LYS A 311 12.92 -17.45 -13.60
N PRO A 312 13.47 -16.23 -13.46
CA PRO A 312 13.54 -15.33 -14.59
C PRO A 312 14.39 -16.00 -15.67
N ALA A 313 13.83 -16.06 -16.87
CA ALA A 313 14.42 -16.73 -18.02
C ALA A 313 15.82 -16.16 -18.28
N ARG A 314 16.82 -16.99 -18.04
CA ARG A 314 18.20 -16.77 -18.46
C ARG A 314 18.28 -17.05 -19.96
N ALA A 315 18.08 -16.04 -20.79
CA ALA A 315 18.27 -16.17 -22.24
C ALA A 315 19.76 -16.05 -22.59
N LYS A 316 20.32 -17.16 -23.11
CA LYS A 316 21.61 -17.20 -23.79
C LYS A 316 21.59 -16.31 -25.04
N ARG A 317 22.74 -15.70 -25.30
CA ARG A 317 23.09 -14.85 -26.45
C ARG A 317 22.71 -15.50 -27.79
N ALA A 318 21.98 -14.75 -28.61
CA ALA A 318 22.01 -14.86 -30.07
C ALA A 318 22.17 -13.46 -30.66
N SER A 319 22.97 -13.38 -31.71
CA SER A 319 23.56 -12.18 -32.30
C SER A 319 22.65 -11.47 -33.31
N ALA A 320 22.67 -10.14 -33.22
CA ALA A 320 22.59 -9.11 -34.27
C ALA A 320 21.36 -9.05 -35.22
N SER A 321 20.94 -7.79 -35.43
CA SER A 321 20.02 -7.21 -36.43
C SER A 321 18.55 -7.67 -36.36
N ASP A 322 17.74 -6.92 -35.62
CA ASP A 322 16.80 -5.93 -36.16
C ASP A 322 16.05 -5.28 -34.96
N GLU A 323 15.79 -3.97 -35.03
CA GLU A 323 15.22 -3.19 -33.92
C GLU A 323 13.87 -3.74 -33.43
N PRO A 324 13.64 -3.86 -32.10
CA PRO A 324 12.31 -3.98 -31.55
C PRO A 324 11.87 -2.70 -30.84
N ALA A 325 10.57 -2.39 -30.99
CA ALA A 325 9.84 -1.42 -30.21
C ALA A 325 10.04 -1.66 -28.70
N ILE A 326 10.35 -0.57 -27.99
CA ILE A 326 10.61 -0.55 -26.55
C ILE A 326 9.27 -0.73 -25.83
N ASP A 327 9.08 -1.88 -25.18
CA ASP A 327 7.94 -2.15 -24.31
C ASP A 327 8.16 -1.43 -22.97
N LEU A 328 7.37 -0.38 -22.74
CA LEU A 328 7.46 0.58 -21.61
C LEU A 328 7.29 -0.06 -20.22
N PHE A 329 6.91 -1.33 -20.14
CA PHE A 329 6.66 -2.04 -18.87
C PHE A 329 7.39 -3.38 -18.78
N THR A 330 8.43 -3.58 -19.58
CA THR A 330 9.47 -4.54 -19.19
C THR A 330 10.18 -3.93 -18.00
N ASP A 331 9.95 -4.46 -16.79
CA ASP A 331 10.83 -4.15 -15.67
C ASP A 331 12.27 -4.39 -16.14
N PRO A 332 13.19 -3.40 -16.02
CA PRO A 332 14.59 -3.70 -16.18
C PRO A 332 14.88 -4.88 -15.25
N PRO A 333 15.65 -5.90 -15.69
CA PRO A 333 15.90 -7.08 -14.88
C PRO A 333 16.27 -6.60 -13.47
N PRO A 334 15.71 -7.20 -12.40
CA PRO A 334 16.14 -6.85 -11.05
C PRO A 334 17.64 -7.01 -11.08
N LEU A 335 18.35 -5.91 -10.86
CA LEU A 335 19.79 -5.94 -10.87
C LEU A 335 20.15 -6.81 -9.66
N SER A 336 20.35 -8.10 -9.90
CA SER A 336 20.56 -9.09 -8.87
C SER A 336 22.01 -8.93 -8.42
N GLY A 337 22.17 -8.40 -7.22
CA GLY A 337 23.42 -8.24 -6.51
C GLY A 337 23.13 -7.53 -5.21
N GLU A 338 23.72 -7.97 -4.10
CA GLU A 338 23.85 -7.10 -2.93
C GLU A 338 24.51 -5.81 -3.41
N VAL A 339 23.79 -4.70 -3.36
CA VAL A 339 24.36 -3.39 -3.66
C VAL A 339 24.66 -2.74 -2.35
N THR A 340 25.95 -2.55 -2.09
CA THR A 340 26.40 -1.65 -1.03
C THR A 340 25.84 -0.27 -1.32
N LEU A 341 25.04 0.24 -0.40
CA LEU A 341 24.50 1.59 -0.49
C LEU A 341 25.56 2.58 0.00
N ASP A 342 25.90 3.54 -0.87
CA ASP A 342 26.87 4.60 -0.61
C ASP A 342 26.19 5.96 -0.83
N TYR A 343 25.77 6.57 0.27
CA TYR A 343 25.03 7.84 0.25
C TYR A 343 25.83 8.95 0.91
N GLU A 344 25.95 10.07 0.21
CA GLU A 344 26.70 11.23 0.66
C GLU A 344 25.79 12.46 0.80
N ILE A 345 25.94 13.21 1.88
CA ILE A 345 25.31 14.52 2.02
C ILE A 345 26.35 15.58 1.68
N ILE A 346 26.07 16.38 0.65
CA ILE A 346 26.98 17.42 0.17
C ILE A 346 26.77 18.70 0.95
N LEU A 347 27.65 18.97 1.92
CA LEU A 347 27.64 20.18 2.75
C LEU A 347 28.80 21.14 2.44
N THR A 348 29.73 20.75 1.57
CA THR A 348 30.95 21.52 1.26
C THR A 348 31.15 21.67 -0.24
N TRP A 349 31.83 22.76 -0.65
CA TRP A 349 32.17 22.98 -2.06
C TRP A 349 33.10 21.93 -2.63
N GLU A 350 33.99 21.35 -1.82
CA GLU A 350 34.88 20.26 -2.25
C GLU A 350 34.11 18.99 -2.62
N ALA A 351 33.13 18.60 -1.79
CA ALA A 351 32.24 17.49 -2.10
C ALA A 351 31.36 17.80 -3.31
N PHE A 352 30.85 19.03 -3.40
CA PHE A 352 30.07 19.49 -4.55
C PHE A 352 30.86 19.43 -5.86
N ASP A 353 32.09 19.96 -5.89
CA ASP A 353 32.93 19.97 -7.09
C ASP A 353 33.32 18.54 -7.51
N THR A 354 33.51 17.65 -6.54
CA THR A 354 33.72 16.21 -6.77
C THR A 354 32.52 15.57 -7.47
N TRP A 355 31.30 15.84 -6.99
CA TRP A 355 30.09 15.33 -7.62
C TRP A 355 29.77 15.98 -8.95
N LEU A 356 30.04 17.28 -9.10
CA LEU A 356 29.91 17.98 -10.36
C LEU A 356 30.80 17.37 -11.45
N ALA A 357 32.03 16.98 -11.11
CA ALA A 357 32.92 16.26 -12.02
C ALA A 357 32.35 14.88 -12.40
N GLN A 358 31.77 14.16 -11.43
CA GLN A 358 31.17 12.84 -11.67
C GLN A 358 29.96 12.91 -12.60
N ILE A 359 29.01 13.81 -12.36
CA ILE A 359 27.81 13.95 -13.22
C ILE A 359 28.17 14.48 -14.62
N ASN A 360 29.28 15.22 -14.75
CA ASN A 360 29.79 15.64 -16.06
C ASN A 360 30.40 14.49 -16.85
N ALA A 361 31.00 13.51 -16.17
CA ALA A 361 31.62 12.33 -16.79
C ALA A 361 30.65 11.16 -16.99
N ALA A 362 29.53 11.14 -16.27
CA ALA A 362 28.54 10.07 -16.33
C ALA A 362 27.80 10.06 -17.68
N GLU A 363 27.51 8.85 -18.18
CA GLU A 363 26.70 8.64 -19.39
C GLU A 363 25.24 8.99 -19.15
N LEU A 364 24.73 8.74 -17.94
CA LEU A 364 23.38 9.04 -17.49
C LEU A 364 23.43 9.40 -16.00
N THR A 365 22.75 10.47 -15.61
CA THR A 365 22.64 10.88 -14.20
C THR A 365 21.18 10.93 -13.78
N GLY A 366 20.83 10.23 -12.70
CA GLY A 366 19.56 10.39 -12.00
C GLY A 366 19.53 11.72 -11.26
N ILE A 367 18.46 12.49 -11.43
CA ILE A 367 18.21 13.74 -10.71
C ILE A 367 16.77 13.77 -10.21
N ASP A 368 16.59 14.30 -9.00
CA ASP A 368 15.28 14.49 -8.38
C ASP A 368 15.30 15.75 -7.49
N THR A 369 14.14 16.40 -7.31
CA THR A 369 14.02 17.63 -6.52
C THR A 369 13.15 17.43 -5.28
N GLU A 370 13.67 17.90 -4.14
CA GLU A 370 12.88 18.05 -2.92
C GLU A 370 12.32 19.47 -2.86
N THR A 371 11.03 19.62 -2.61
CA THR A 371 10.34 20.90 -2.81
C THR A 371 9.35 21.27 -1.71
N THR A 372 9.01 22.56 -1.62
CA THR A 372 8.14 23.10 -0.56
C THR A 372 6.63 22.86 -0.78
N SER A 373 6.22 22.29 -1.91
CA SER A 373 4.80 22.24 -2.34
C SER A 373 4.58 21.06 -3.27
N LEU A 374 3.32 20.70 -3.51
CA LEU A 374 2.91 19.80 -4.61
C LEU A 374 2.45 20.57 -5.86
N ASP A 375 2.27 21.89 -5.75
CA ASP A 375 1.94 22.81 -6.86
C ASP A 375 3.24 23.29 -7.52
N GLU A 376 3.57 22.75 -8.69
CA GLU A 376 4.83 23.00 -9.41
C GLU A 376 5.05 24.47 -9.78
N MET A 377 3.98 25.25 -9.93
CA MET A 377 4.06 26.67 -10.29
C MET A 377 4.46 27.55 -9.11
N ARG A 378 4.42 27.02 -7.89
CA ARG A 378 4.77 27.73 -6.64
C ARG A 378 5.88 27.05 -5.84
N ALA A 379 6.27 25.83 -6.24
CA ALA A 379 7.29 25.06 -5.58
C ALA A 379 8.66 25.75 -5.64
N ARG A 380 9.36 25.76 -4.50
CA ARG A 380 10.77 26.15 -4.39
C ARG A 380 11.61 24.92 -4.03
N ILE A 381 12.86 24.92 -4.48
CA ILE A 381 13.81 23.83 -4.23
C ILE A 381 14.25 23.90 -2.76
N VAL A 382 14.18 22.76 -2.08
CA VAL A 382 14.68 22.52 -0.72
C VAL A 382 15.97 21.70 -0.76
N GLY A 383 16.09 20.79 -1.72
CA GLY A 383 17.31 20.02 -1.96
C GLY A 383 17.28 19.31 -3.30
N LEU A 384 18.43 18.75 -3.67
CA LEU A 384 18.63 18.04 -4.93
C LEU A 384 19.27 16.69 -4.67
N SER A 385 18.75 15.65 -5.31
CA SER A 385 19.32 14.32 -5.31
C SER A 385 20.04 14.05 -6.63
N LEU A 386 21.23 13.45 -6.58
CA LEU A 386 22.02 13.07 -7.75
C LEU A 386 22.47 11.62 -7.64
N SER A 387 22.44 10.87 -8.74
CA SER A 387 22.92 9.48 -8.79
C SER A 387 23.58 9.19 -10.12
N THR A 388 24.85 8.76 -10.10
CA THR A 388 25.61 8.39 -11.31
C THR A 388 25.75 6.88 -11.49
N ALA A 389 25.41 6.10 -10.46
CA ALA A 389 25.48 4.65 -10.48
C ALA A 389 24.49 4.04 -9.50
N ARG A 390 24.11 2.79 -9.74
CA ARG A 390 23.22 2.05 -8.85
C ARG A 390 23.80 1.97 -7.43
N GLY A 391 22.98 2.34 -6.44
CA GLY A 391 23.35 2.27 -5.02
C GLY A 391 24.26 3.40 -4.56
N ARG A 392 24.63 4.33 -5.43
CA ARG A 392 25.43 5.50 -5.09
C ARG A 392 24.67 6.78 -5.39
N ALA A 393 24.40 7.56 -4.37
CA ALA A 393 23.70 8.83 -4.53
C ALA A 393 24.27 9.92 -3.61
N ALA A 394 24.07 11.16 -4.01
CA ALA A 394 24.31 12.31 -3.18
C ALA A 394 23.05 13.13 -2.99
N TYR A 395 22.90 13.71 -1.80
CA TYR A 395 21.89 14.69 -1.49
C TYR A 395 22.52 16.04 -1.19
N ILE A 396 22.04 17.08 -1.85
CA ILE A 396 22.46 18.47 -1.65
C ILE A 396 21.32 19.21 -0.92
N PRO A 397 21.41 19.40 0.40
CA PRO A 397 20.45 20.24 1.12
C PRO A 397 20.71 21.73 0.82
N LEU A 398 19.67 22.48 0.48
CA LEU A 398 19.77 23.87 0.03
C LEU A 398 18.88 24.87 0.79
N ALA A 399 17.73 24.44 1.32
CA ALA A 399 16.82 25.32 2.04
C ALA A 399 16.06 24.64 3.21
N HIS A 400 16.69 23.67 3.88
CA HIS A 400 16.15 23.10 5.12
C HIS A 400 16.19 24.15 6.24
N ASP A 401 15.05 24.37 6.91
CA ASP A 401 14.86 25.42 7.93
C ASP A 401 14.49 24.88 9.33
N GLY A 402 14.65 23.57 9.53
CA GLY A 402 14.41 22.90 10.81
C GLY A 402 15.50 23.17 11.87
N PRO A 403 15.21 22.91 13.16
CA PRO A 403 16.15 23.14 14.27
C PRO A 403 17.44 22.32 14.18
N ASP A 404 17.40 21.19 13.46
CA ASP A 404 18.55 20.30 13.24
C ASP A 404 19.20 20.50 11.85
N ALA A 405 18.85 21.57 11.12
CA ALA A 405 19.38 21.82 9.79
C ALA A 405 20.90 22.08 9.85
N ALA A 406 21.67 21.24 9.16
CA ALA A 406 23.10 21.42 9.01
C ALA A 406 23.42 22.71 8.22
N ALA A 407 24.67 23.16 8.30
CA ALA A 407 25.16 24.25 7.46
C ALA A 407 25.09 23.81 5.99
N GLN A 408 24.35 24.56 5.17
CA GLN A 408 24.05 24.25 3.78
C GLN A 408 24.82 25.15 2.83
N LEU A 409 25.07 24.66 1.61
CA LEU A 409 25.61 25.48 0.54
C LEU A 409 24.56 26.51 0.09
N PRO A 410 24.97 27.72 -0.35
CA PRO A 410 24.02 28.72 -0.83
C PRO A 410 23.28 28.24 -2.08
N LEU A 411 21.94 28.21 -2.02
CA LEU A 411 21.05 27.73 -3.09
C LEU A 411 21.39 28.35 -4.45
N ASP A 412 21.46 29.68 -4.52
CA ASP A 412 21.68 30.40 -5.78
C ASP A 412 23.05 30.06 -6.40
N GLU A 413 24.09 29.90 -5.59
CA GLU A 413 25.43 29.55 -6.07
C GLU A 413 25.48 28.10 -6.56
N VAL A 414 24.83 27.17 -5.86
CA VAL A 414 24.74 25.77 -6.28
C VAL A 414 24.00 25.66 -7.61
N LEU A 415 22.84 26.30 -7.72
CA LEU A 415 22.06 26.33 -8.96
C LEU A 415 22.83 26.99 -10.10
N ALA A 416 23.57 28.07 -9.85
CA ALA A 416 24.41 28.71 -10.86
C ALA A 416 25.52 27.77 -11.39
N ARG A 417 26.12 26.95 -10.53
CA ARG A 417 27.16 25.97 -10.93
C ARG A 417 26.59 24.73 -11.62
N LEU A 418 25.38 24.29 -11.23
CA LEU A 418 24.69 23.18 -11.90
C LEU A 418 24.05 23.61 -13.23
N LYS A 419 23.69 24.89 -13.39
CA LYS A 419 22.96 25.40 -14.56
C LYS A 419 23.59 24.99 -15.91
N PRO A 420 24.92 25.12 -16.15
CA PRO A 420 25.52 24.67 -17.40
C PRO A 420 25.26 23.20 -17.71
N TRP A 421 25.30 22.33 -16.69
CA TRP A 421 25.03 20.90 -16.85
C TRP A 421 23.53 20.62 -17.02
N LEU A 422 22.68 21.33 -16.27
CA LEU A 422 21.22 21.21 -16.33
C LEU A 422 20.68 21.61 -17.71
N GLU A 423 21.20 22.67 -18.32
CA GLU A 423 20.74 23.19 -19.62
C GLU A 423 21.44 22.55 -20.83
N ASP A 424 22.47 21.73 -20.61
CA ASP A 424 23.17 21.02 -21.69
C ASP A 424 22.39 19.76 -22.11
N ALA A 425 21.86 19.79 -23.32
CA ALA A 425 21.11 18.68 -23.91
C ALA A 425 21.97 17.44 -24.23
N SER A 426 23.31 17.57 -24.27
CA SER A 426 24.23 16.45 -24.45
C SER A 426 24.50 15.65 -23.18
N LYS A 427 24.09 16.19 -22.02
CA LYS A 427 24.19 15.52 -20.72
C LYS A 427 22.89 14.78 -20.43
N ASN A 428 22.88 13.46 -20.55
CA ASN A 428 21.67 12.68 -20.35
C ASN A 428 21.27 12.62 -18.88
N LYS A 429 19.97 12.81 -18.64
CA LYS A 429 19.35 12.87 -17.32
C LYS A 429 18.21 11.86 -17.23
N LEU A 430 18.08 11.23 -16.08
CA LEU A 430 16.94 10.39 -15.72
C LEU A 430 16.22 11.08 -14.58
N GLY A 431 14.90 11.27 -14.71
CA GLY A 431 14.05 11.81 -13.65
C GLY A 431 12.86 10.91 -13.32
N GLN A 432 12.07 11.35 -12.36
CA GLN A 432 10.78 10.77 -12.02
C GLN A 432 9.77 11.92 -11.92
N HIS A 433 8.73 11.89 -12.76
CA HIS A 433 7.79 13.01 -12.87
C HIS A 433 8.46 14.29 -13.41
N VAL A 434 9.23 14.17 -14.50
CA VAL A 434 10.08 15.23 -15.08
C VAL A 434 9.32 16.52 -15.36
N LYS A 435 8.04 16.43 -15.75
CA LYS A 435 7.19 17.61 -15.97
C LYS A 435 7.15 18.51 -14.73
N TYR A 436 7.00 17.93 -13.55
CA TYR A 436 7.00 18.66 -12.28
C TYR A 436 8.34 19.37 -12.07
N ASP A 437 9.44 18.63 -12.13
CA ASP A 437 10.79 19.17 -11.91
C ASP A 437 11.15 20.26 -12.90
N GLN A 438 10.74 20.13 -14.17
CA GLN A 438 10.96 21.16 -15.18
C GLN A 438 10.32 22.49 -14.82
N HIS A 439 9.10 22.47 -14.29
CA HIS A 439 8.42 23.67 -13.78
C HIS A 439 9.14 24.22 -12.55
N VAL A 440 9.56 23.36 -11.63
CA VAL A 440 10.30 23.77 -10.43
C VAL A 440 11.62 24.45 -10.79
N PHE A 441 12.44 23.86 -11.66
CA PHE A 441 13.68 24.49 -12.13
C PHE A 441 13.42 25.78 -12.92
N ALA A 442 12.33 25.86 -13.68
CA ALA A 442 11.94 27.08 -14.38
C ALA A 442 11.62 28.22 -13.41
N ASN A 443 11.08 27.94 -12.22
CA ASN A 443 10.89 28.94 -11.16
C ASN A 443 12.22 29.56 -10.68
N HIS A 444 13.35 28.86 -10.88
CA HIS A 444 14.71 29.34 -10.60
C HIS A 444 15.46 29.78 -11.87
N GLY A 445 14.75 29.99 -12.99
CA GLY A 445 15.33 30.47 -14.24
C GLY A 445 16.29 29.48 -14.91
N ILE A 446 16.07 28.18 -14.71
CA ILE A 446 16.82 27.09 -15.34
C ILE A 446 15.90 26.32 -16.27
N ARG A 447 16.30 26.17 -17.53
CA ARG A 447 15.58 25.34 -18.49
C ARG A 447 16.30 24.01 -18.67
N VAL A 448 15.92 23.02 -17.86
CA VAL A 448 16.55 21.70 -17.92
C VAL A 448 16.36 21.07 -19.30
N ALA A 449 17.45 20.58 -19.88
CA ALA A 449 17.50 19.88 -21.15
C ALA A 449 18.23 18.55 -21.00
N GLY A 450 18.07 17.63 -21.96
CA GLY A 450 18.77 16.35 -21.94
C GLY A 450 18.15 15.28 -21.03
N TYR A 451 16.87 15.39 -20.67
CA TYR A 451 16.14 14.24 -20.12
C TYR A 451 16.06 13.12 -21.17
N ALA A 452 16.70 11.99 -20.87
CA ALA A 452 16.67 10.77 -21.67
C ALA A 452 15.57 9.82 -21.21
N HIS A 453 15.22 9.86 -19.92
CA HIS A 453 14.21 9.00 -19.31
C HIS A 453 13.37 9.77 -18.27
N ASP A 454 12.07 9.48 -18.25
CA ASP A 454 11.15 9.76 -17.14
C ASP A 454 10.62 8.40 -16.68
N THR A 455 10.70 8.13 -15.37
CA THR A 455 10.27 6.84 -14.78
C THR A 455 8.78 6.81 -14.46
N MET A 456 8.07 7.93 -14.62
CA MET A 456 6.62 8.05 -14.55
C MET A 456 6.04 8.26 -15.94
#